data_AF-A0A433P8T6-F1
#
_entry.id   AF-A0A433P8T6-F1
#
_cell.length_a   1.000
_cell.length_b   1.000
_cell.length_c   1.000
_cell.angle_alpha   90.00
_cell.angle_beta   90.00
_cell.angle_gamma   90.00
#
_symmetry.space_group_name_H-M   'P 1'
#
loop_
_entity.id
_entity.type
_entity.pdbx_description
1 polymer ?
#
loop_
_entity_poly.entity_id
_entity_poly.type
_entity_poly.pdbx_seq_one_letter_code
_entity_poly.pdbx_strand_id
1 'polypeptide(L)'
;MSGYGQQPQHGQQHQQYYPPPSGAPPQQGYYAQPPPQQYASPLYAQPSSIYAPPQYATDPLLNAPRPGKVAENYNPRPKYNDVWATILFFVHLAGFVALSYFSIKTFILHNTTPAANGGVQSQFTLDGKAIALLAVCVVIGFALSIIYLLIMQRWPRAMIMISWIFSIVLYFVAAAFYAYLGSYIAAIIFVIFGIFYALAWFWWKSRIPFAVIMLETVTSVTRKYPGTVMVGIVGLIVQVAYSIWWVITVVGAFQLFDSNSASCRTTTQQTGGSTITTTQCTNYPLYGIMLFLIFSFYWTSQVIKTVGHVTVSGVFASFYFLDGTPAAPTSPTFSALGRALTTSFGSICFGSLIIALLQTLKAVLRNFANDSSNGFAAFLAICAVCFLNCIEGLVEYFNHYAYTEVAIYGKPFCAAAKDTWNLIKDRGIEAIINDNLVG
;
A
#
# COMPACT_ATOMS: atom_id res chain seq x y z
N MET A 1 44.46 -23.46 22.14
CA MET A 1 45.34 -22.72 23.07
C MET A 1 45.96 -21.56 22.28
N SER A 2 45.74 -20.34 22.78
CA SER A 2 46.50 -19.08 22.66
C SER A 2 47.39 -18.86 21.42
N GLY A 3 47.40 -17.72 20.72
CA GLY A 3 46.90 -16.37 20.96
C GLY A 3 47.76 -15.37 20.14
N TYR A 4 47.13 -14.26 19.72
CA TYR A 4 47.65 -12.91 19.48
C TYR A 4 48.91 -12.62 18.59
N GLY A 5 48.80 -11.56 17.75
CA GLY A 5 49.84 -10.52 17.72
C GLY A 5 50.22 -9.87 16.39
N GLN A 6 49.59 -8.72 16.08
CA GLN A 6 50.14 -7.43 15.59
C GLN A 6 51.05 -7.28 14.33
N GLN A 7 50.65 -6.28 13.52
CA GLN A 7 51.36 -5.44 12.50
C GLN A 7 52.67 -4.80 13.01
N PRO A 8 53.62 -4.25 12.16
CA PRO A 8 53.37 -3.05 11.32
C PRO A 8 54.29 -2.71 10.09
N GLN A 9 53.90 -1.62 9.41
CA GLN A 9 54.69 -0.54 8.78
C GLN A 9 55.29 -0.58 7.34
N HIS A 10 54.91 0.49 6.60
CA HIS A 10 55.60 1.33 5.60
C HIS A 10 56.24 0.76 4.32
N GLY A 11 55.82 1.34 3.18
CA GLY A 11 56.57 1.40 1.94
C GLY A 11 56.27 2.69 1.16
N GLN A 12 57.24 3.61 1.13
CA GLN A 12 57.37 4.69 0.14
C GLN A 12 58.05 4.15 -1.13
N GLN A 13 57.79 4.77 -2.29
CA GLN A 13 58.64 4.88 -3.50
C GLN A 13 57.75 5.44 -4.65
N HIS A 14 58.15 6.22 -5.64
CA HIS A 14 59.28 7.10 -5.97
C HIS A 14 58.82 7.91 -7.21
N GLN A 15 59.13 9.20 -7.30
CA GLN A 15 58.89 10.05 -8.49
C GLN A 15 59.94 9.75 -9.58
N GLN A 16 59.52 9.58 -10.83
CA GLN A 16 60.41 9.56 -12.01
C GLN A 16 60.25 10.84 -12.84
N TYR A 17 61.40 11.43 -13.17
CA TYR A 17 61.63 12.65 -13.95
C TYR A 17 61.98 12.27 -15.39
N TYR A 18 61.43 12.97 -16.40
CA TYR A 18 61.85 12.88 -17.80
C TYR A 18 62.13 14.28 -18.40
N PRO A 19 63.15 14.44 -19.27
CA PRO A 19 63.69 15.74 -19.74
C PRO A 19 63.04 16.26 -21.05
N PRO A 20 63.28 17.55 -21.44
CA PRO A 20 62.64 18.19 -22.59
C PRO A 20 63.50 18.17 -23.88
N PRO A 21 62.91 18.30 -25.09
CA PRO A 21 63.65 18.59 -26.31
C PRO A 21 63.57 20.08 -26.73
N SER A 22 64.61 20.48 -27.46
CA SER A 22 65.03 21.82 -27.87
C SER A 22 64.64 22.19 -29.32
N GLY A 23 64.56 23.51 -29.61
CA GLY A 23 64.76 24.08 -30.96
C GLY A 23 63.71 25.08 -31.47
N ALA A 24 64.10 26.36 -31.61
CA ALA A 24 63.34 27.47 -32.26
C ALA A 24 63.63 27.57 -33.78
N PRO A 25 62.88 28.38 -34.58
CA PRO A 25 63.26 29.79 -34.86
C PRO A 25 62.05 30.79 -34.98
N PRO A 26 62.29 32.12 -35.16
CA PRO A 26 61.51 33.20 -34.51
C PRO A 26 60.68 34.10 -35.45
N GLN A 27 59.79 34.97 -34.91
CA GLN A 27 59.77 36.43 -35.15
C GLN A 27 58.61 37.21 -34.46
N GLN A 28 58.98 38.37 -33.89
CA GLN A 28 58.26 39.66 -33.72
C GLN A 28 56.88 39.66 -33.03
N GLY A 29 56.59 40.30 -31.89
CA GLY A 29 57.15 41.46 -31.20
C GLY A 29 56.12 42.59 -31.19
N TYR A 30 55.39 42.84 -30.09
CA TYR A 30 54.81 44.15 -29.75
C TYR A 30 54.49 44.27 -28.24
N TYR A 31 54.51 45.52 -27.79
CA TYR A 31 54.80 46.04 -26.44
C TYR A 31 53.74 45.90 -25.34
N ALA A 32 54.22 46.15 -24.11
CA ALA A 32 53.64 46.09 -22.76
C ALA A 32 52.59 47.15 -22.37
N GLN A 33 51.81 46.92 -21.29
CA GLN A 33 51.80 47.69 -20.01
C GLN A 33 50.81 47.12 -18.94
N PRO A 34 50.99 47.42 -17.61
CA PRO A 34 50.44 46.67 -16.46
C PRO A 34 49.28 47.39 -15.69
N PRO A 35 48.97 47.03 -14.41
CA PRO A 35 47.77 46.31 -13.91
C PRO A 35 46.65 47.22 -13.33
N PRO A 36 45.58 46.64 -12.75
CA PRO A 36 45.39 46.86 -11.30
C PRO A 36 44.94 45.63 -10.50
N GLN A 37 45.45 45.56 -9.27
CA GLN A 37 45.05 44.64 -8.21
C GLN A 37 43.58 44.83 -7.82
N GLN A 38 42.85 43.74 -7.57
CA GLN A 38 41.61 43.79 -6.80
C GLN A 38 41.52 42.65 -5.78
N TYR A 39 41.26 43.09 -4.55
CA TYR A 39 41.25 42.45 -3.24
C TYR A 39 40.56 41.08 -3.15
N ALA A 40 41.23 40.15 -2.48
CA ALA A 40 40.63 38.92 -1.94
C ALA A 40 39.76 39.25 -0.73
N SER A 41 38.51 38.74 -0.72
CA SER A 41 37.60 38.79 0.44
C SER A 41 37.64 37.44 1.18
N PRO A 42 37.61 37.42 2.53
CA PRO A 42 37.82 36.19 3.30
C PRO A 42 36.62 35.25 3.28
N LEU A 43 36.94 33.96 3.20
CA LEU A 43 36.05 32.81 3.17
C LEU A 43 35.47 32.59 4.57
N TYR A 44 34.19 32.91 4.78
CA TYR A 44 33.48 32.51 5.99
C TYR A 44 33.30 30.99 6.00
N ALA A 45 34.01 30.31 6.91
CA ALA A 45 33.78 28.92 7.23
C ALA A 45 32.37 28.75 7.82
N GLN A 46 31.47 28.13 7.06
CA GLN A 46 30.19 27.63 7.58
C GLN A 46 30.41 26.22 8.16
N PRO A 47 29.88 25.92 9.36
CA PRO A 47 30.02 24.61 9.98
C PRO A 47 29.26 23.54 9.20
N SER A 48 29.87 22.36 9.11
CA SER A 48 29.40 21.17 8.39
C SER A 48 27.98 20.75 8.80
N SER A 49 27.03 20.86 7.86
CA SER A 49 25.73 20.19 7.95
C SER A 49 25.85 18.74 7.49
N ILE A 50 25.59 17.80 8.41
CA ILE A 50 25.59 16.33 8.21
C ILE A 50 24.29 15.90 7.50
N TYR A 51 23.99 16.46 6.33
CA TYR A 51 22.92 15.93 5.46
C TYR A 51 23.22 16.29 4.00
N ALA A 52 24.12 15.53 3.39
CA ALA A 52 24.25 15.52 1.94
C ALA A 52 23.23 14.52 1.38
N PRO A 53 22.40 14.90 0.39
CA PRO A 53 21.61 13.92 -0.37
C PRO A 53 22.57 12.97 -1.10
N PRO A 54 22.16 11.71 -1.36
CA PRO A 54 23.02 10.72 -1.99
C PRO A 54 23.57 11.24 -3.33
N GLN A 55 24.88 11.35 -3.42
CA GLN A 55 25.58 11.70 -4.65
C GLN A 55 25.49 10.54 -5.63
N TYR A 56 24.78 10.74 -6.73
CA TYR A 56 25.01 9.94 -7.93
C TYR A 56 26.44 10.26 -8.42
N ALA A 57 27.37 9.32 -8.26
CA ALA A 57 28.62 9.30 -9.02
C ALA A 57 28.27 9.24 -10.52
N THR A 58 28.87 9.96 -11.48
CA THR A 58 30.06 10.82 -11.53
C THR A 58 30.04 11.52 -12.91
N ASP A 59 30.65 12.71 -12.98
CA ASP A 59 31.05 13.46 -14.19
C ASP A 59 29.99 14.34 -14.92
N PRO A 60 29.90 15.67 -14.63
CA PRO A 60 28.88 16.57 -15.17
C PRO A 60 29.03 16.94 -16.66
N LEU A 61 30.17 16.64 -17.30
CA LEU A 61 30.44 17.16 -18.66
C LEU A 61 30.61 16.09 -19.75
N LEU A 62 30.70 14.80 -19.40
CA LEU A 62 30.84 13.74 -20.40
C LEU A 62 29.55 12.94 -20.67
N ASN A 63 28.52 13.06 -19.81
CA ASN A 63 27.35 12.20 -19.86
C ASN A 63 26.04 12.88 -19.47
N ALA A 64 25.90 14.20 -19.69
CA ALA A 64 24.59 14.84 -19.57
C ALA A 64 23.61 14.16 -20.55
N PRO A 65 22.59 13.43 -20.05
CA PRO A 65 21.65 12.77 -20.95
C PRO A 65 20.90 13.88 -21.69
N ARG A 66 20.91 13.82 -23.03
CA ARG A 66 20.12 14.74 -23.87
C ARG A 66 18.70 14.81 -23.30
N PRO A 67 18.06 15.99 -23.19
CA PRO A 67 16.74 16.12 -22.57
C PRO A 67 15.69 15.15 -23.16
N GLY A 68 15.84 14.75 -24.43
CA GLY A 68 15.03 13.70 -25.06
C GLY A 68 15.23 12.28 -24.51
N LYS A 69 16.46 11.85 -24.15
CA LYS A 69 16.72 10.50 -23.61
C LYS A 69 16.17 10.32 -22.19
N VAL A 70 16.18 11.40 -21.39
CA VAL A 70 15.59 11.41 -20.04
C VAL A 70 14.07 11.21 -20.19
N ALA A 71 13.41 12.05 -20.99
CA ALA A 71 11.97 11.95 -21.22
C ALA A 71 11.54 10.60 -21.85
N GLU A 72 12.36 10.01 -22.74
CA GLU A 72 12.06 8.72 -23.39
C GLU A 72 12.15 7.53 -22.43
N ASN A 73 13.06 7.58 -21.44
CA ASN A 73 13.17 6.54 -20.40
C ASN A 73 11.99 6.56 -19.41
N TYR A 74 11.38 7.73 -19.17
CA TYR A 74 10.26 7.92 -18.23
C TYR A 74 8.89 8.00 -18.92
N ASN A 75 8.86 8.05 -20.25
CA ASN A 75 7.67 7.94 -21.08
C ASN A 75 7.87 6.88 -22.18
N PRO A 76 8.09 5.60 -21.80
CA PRO A 76 8.31 4.54 -22.77
C PRO A 76 7.07 4.35 -23.64
N ARG A 77 7.28 3.89 -24.88
CA ARG A 77 6.19 3.55 -25.81
C ARG A 77 5.21 2.59 -25.14
N PRO A 78 3.89 2.72 -25.39
CA PRO A 78 2.90 1.89 -24.73
C PRO A 78 3.14 0.41 -25.05
N LYS A 79 3.51 -0.37 -24.03
CA LYS A 79 3.67 -1.82 -24.11
C LYS A 79 2.77 -2.46 -23.06
N TYR A 80 1.95 -3.42 -23.47
CA TYR A 80 1.13 -4.19 -22.55
C TYR A 80 2.00 -5.19 -21.80
N ASN A 81 2.02 -5.08 -20.47
CA ASN A 81 2.76 -5.99 -19.61
C ASN A 81 1.81 -6.97 -18.91
N ASP A 82 2.28 -8.19 -18.68
CA ASP A 82 1.59 -9.22 -17.88
C ASP A 82 0.13 -9.48 -18.32
N VAL A 83 -0.09 -9.55 -19.64
CA VAL A 83 -1.42 -9.70 -20.27
C VAL A 83 -2.18 -10.94 -19.74
N TRP A 84 -1.47 -12.01 -19.39
CA TRP A 84 -2.07 -13.21 -18.81
C TRP A 84 -2.84 -12.91 -17.52
N ALA A 85 -2.34 -11.99 -16.67
CA ALA A 85 -2.96 -11.62 -15.41
C ALA A 85 -4.21 -10.76 -15.64
N THR A 86 -4.18 -9.91 -16.68
CA THR A 86 -5.38 -9.17 -17.14
C THR A 86 -6.46 -10.13 -17.60
N ILE A 87 -6.12 -11.13 -18.42
CA ILE A 87 -7.08 -12.13 -18.90
C ILE A 87 -7.68 -12.89 -17.72
N LEU A 88 -6.83 -13.35 -16.79
CA LEU A 88 -7.28 -14.06 -15.59
C LEU A 88 -8.26 -13.22 -14.76
N PHE A 89 -7.98 -11.94 -14.57
CA PHE A 89 -8.85 -11.03 -13.82
C PHE A 89 -10.21 -10.83 -14.48
N PHE A 90 -10.25 -10.67 -15.81
CA PHE A 90 -11.51 -10.54 -16.54
C PHE A 90 -12.32 -11.85 -16.57
N VAL A 91 -11.67 -13.01 -16.68
CA VAL A 91 -12.34 -14.31 -16.55
C VAL A 91 -12.97 -14.45 -15.17
N HIS A 92 -12.23 -14.09 -14.12
CA HIS A 92 -12.74 -14.06 -12.76
C HIS A 92 -13.94 -13.12 -12.61
N LEU A 93 -13.87 -11.90 -13.14
CA LEU A 93 -14.96 -10.93 -13.09
C LEU A 93 -16.21 -11.43 -13.84
N ALA A 94 -16.02 -12.06 -15.01
CA ALA A 94 -17.12 -12.68 -15.75
C ALA A 94 -17.77 -13.81 -14.95
N GLY A 95 -16.98 -14.64 -14.25
CA GLY A 95 -17.49 -15.66 -13.34
C GLY A 95 -18.31 -15.06 -12.19
N PHE A 96 -17.84 -13.98 -11.57
CA PHE A 96 -18.58 -13.25 -10.53
C PHE A 96 -19.90 -12.67 -11.05
N VAL A 97 -19.89 -12.06 -12.23
CA VAL A 97 -21.10 -11.50 -12.87
C VAL A 97 -22.11 -12.60 -13.18
N ALA A 98 -21.67 -13.73 -13.74
CA ALA A 98 -22.55 -14.86 -14.02
C ALA A 98 -23.18 -15.41 -12.74
N LEU A 99 -22.38 -15.64 -11.69
CA LEU A 99 -22.88 -16.08 -10.39
C LEU A 99 -23.88 -15.07 -9.80
N SER A 100 -23.56 -13.78 -9.86
CA SER A 100 -24.45 -12.72 -9.38
C SER A 100 -25.80 -12.73 -10.08
N TYR A 101 -25.81 -12.90 -11.41
CA TYR A 101 -27.03 -12.99 -12.19
C TYR A 101 -27.93 -14.15 -11.74
N PHE A 102 -27.38 -15.35 -11.58
CA PHE A 102 -28.15 -16.53 -11.13
C PHE A 102 -28.62 -16.39 -9.68
N SER A 103 -27.78 -15.88 -8.79
CA SER A 103 -28.10 -15.64 -7.38
C SER A 103 -29.24 -14.63 -7.21
N ILE A 104 -29.18 -13.50 -7.91
CA ILE A 104 -30.22 -12.45 -7.82
C ILE A 104 -31.53 -12.91 -8.47
N LYS A 105 -31.47 -13.59 -9.63
CA LYS A 105 -32.67 -14.15 -10.26
C LYS A 105 -33.42 -15.08 -9.31
N THR A 106 -32.69 -15.93 -8.60
CA THR A 106 -33.26 -16.88 -7.64
C THR A 106 -33.84 -16.18 -6.41
N PHE A 107 -33.11 -15.19 -5.87
CA PHE A 107 -33.59 -14.36 -4.75
C PHE A 107 -34.92 -13.66 -5.06
N ILE A 108 -35.07 -13.11 -6.26
CA ILE A 108 -36.31 -12.44 -6.70
C ILE A 108 -37.46 -13.46 -6.81
N LEU A 109 -37.20 -14.64 -7.38
CA LEU A 109 -38.22 -15.68 -7.56
C LEU A 109 -38.75 -16.19 -6.21
N HIS A 110 -37.88 -16.49 -5.25
CA HIS A 110 -38.29 -17.03 -3.94
C HIS A 110 -39.03 -16.01 -3.05
N ASN A 111 -38.77 -14.72 -3.18
CA ASN A 111 -39.51 -13.68 -2.44
C ASN A 111 -40.94 -13.44 -2.95
N THR A 112 -41.28 -13.94 -4.14
CA THR A 112 -42.64 -13.80 -4.72
C THR A 112 -43.59 -14.95 -4.37
N THR A 113 -43.08 -16.05 -3.84
CA THR A 113 -43.91 -17.16 -3.34
C THR A 113 -44.20 -16.93 -1.85
N PRO A 114 -45.45 -16.65 -1.44
CA PRO A 114 -45.79 -16.57 -0.02
C PRO A 114 -45.50 -17.94 0.62
N ALA A 115 -44.70 -17.94 1.69
CA ALA A 115 -44.39 -19.14 2.44
C ALA A 115 -45.70 -19.79 2.93
N ALA A 116 -46.02 -20.98 2.41
CA ALA A 116 -47.23 -21.72 2.77
C ALA A 116 -47.25 -22.21 4.23
N ASN A 117 -46.13 -22.12 4.94
CA ASN A 117 -46.04 -22.47 6.35
C ASN A 117 -45.44 -21.28 7.10
N GLY A 118 -46.15 -20.81 8.14
CA GLY A 118 -45.79 -19.69 9.02
C GLY A 118 -44.56 -19.94 9.89
N GLY A 119 -43.48 -20.45 9.31
CA GLY A 119 -42.15 -20.35 9.89
C GLY A 119 -41.73 -18.88 9.87
N VAL A 120 -41.34 -18.36 11.04
CA VAL A 120 -40.74 -17.04 11.18
C VAL A 120 -39.48 -17.03 10.31
N GLN A 121 -39.59 -16.55 9.08
CA GLN A 121 -38.42 -16.14 8.33
C GLN A 121 -37.88 -14.92 9.06
N SER A 122 -36.68 -15.06 9.64
CA SER A 122 -35.89 -13.93 10.08
C SER A 122 -35.53 -13.10 8.85
N GLN A 123 -36.49 -12.33 8.35
CA GLN A 123 -36.22 -11.28 7.39
C GLN A 123 -35.18 -10.40 8.07
N PHE A 124 -34.07 -10.18 7.37
CA PHE A 124 -33.16 -9.06 7.63
C PHE A 124 -34.00 -7.79 7.44
N THR A 125 -34.81 -7.42 8.44
CA THR A 125 -35.60 -6.20 8.40
C THR A 125 -34.61 -5.09 8.71
N LEU A 126 -34.02 -4.53 7.66
CA LEU A 126 -33.46 -3.19 7.74
C LEU A 126 -34.63 -2.25 8.04
N ASP A 127 -34.88 -2.03 9.33
CA ASP A 127 -35.84 -1.02 9.80
C ASP A 127 -35.44 0.32 9.17
N GLY A 128 -36.42 1.12 8.76
CA GLY A 128 -36.18 2.44 8.17
C GLY A 128 -35.31 3.33 9.06
N LYS A 129 -35.39 3.13 10.39
CA LYS A 129 -34.52 3.77 11.38
C LYS A 129 -33.06 3.31 11.30
N ALA A 130 -32.82 2.03 11.07
CA ALA A 130 -31.48 1.48 10.89
C ALA A 130 -30.84 2.00 9.60
N ILE A 131 -31.62 2.06 8.51
CA ILE A 131 -31.17 2.66 7.23
C ILE A 131 -30.84 4.14 7.42
N ALA A 132 -31.71 4.90 8.10
CA ALA A 132 -31.49 6.32 8.37
C ALA A 132 -30.24 6.55 9.24
N LEU A 133 -30.03 5.73 10.28
CA LEU A 133 -28.83 5.79 11.12
C LEU A 133 -27.56 5.52 10.30
N LEU A 134 -27.56 4.47 9.48
CA LEU A 134 -26.41 4.14 8.62
C LEU A 134 -26.12 5.26 7.61
N ALA A 135 -27.15 5.85 7.01
CA ALA A 135 -27.00 6.97 6.09
C ALA A 135 -26.39 8.20 6.79
N VAL A 136 -26.85 8.53 8.00
CA VAL A 136 -26.28 9.63 8.80
C VAL A 136 -24.82 9.36 9.14
N CYS A 137 -24.45 8.14 9.55
CA CYS A 137 -23.07 7.76 9.81
C CYS A 137 -22.17 7.93 8.58
N VAL A 138 -22.65 7.53 7.40
CA VAL A 138 -21.90 7.70 6.13
C VAL A 138 -21.68 9.18 5.81
N VAL A 139 -22.72 10.01 5.94
CA VAL A 139 -22.61 11.46 5.66
C VAL A 139 -21.67 12.15 6.64
N ILE A 140 -21.80 11.88 7.94
CA ILE A 140 -20.91 12.45 8.96
C ILE A 140 -19.47 11.99 8.73
N GLY A 141 -19.26 10.69 8.48
CA GLY A 141 -17.93 10.14 8.21
C GLY A 141 -17.28 10.78 6.98
N PHE A 142 -18.03 10.95 5.90
CA PHE A 142 -17.55 11.61 4.69
C PHE A 142 -17.21 13.08 4.93
N ALA A 143 -18.07 13.82 5.65
CA ALA A 143 -17.82 15.21 6.00
C ALA A 143 -16.55 15.37 6.87
N LEU A 144 -16.41 14.54 7.91
CA LEU A 144 -15.21 14.54 8.76
C LEU A 144 -13.95 14.19 7.96
N SER A 145 -14.03 13.25 7.01
CA SER A 145 -12.91 12.89 6.14
C SER A 145 -12.48 14.04 5.23
N ILE A 146 -13.43 14.76 4.62
CA ILE A 146 -13.13 15.95 3.81
C ILE A 146 -12.49 17.04 4.67
N ILE A 147 -13.05 17.33 5.85
CA ILE A 147 -12.51 18.32 6.77
C ILE A 147 -11.06 17.96 7.15
N TYR A 148 -10.81 16.69 7.48
CA TYR A 148 -9.47 16.20 7.79
C TYR A 148 -8.49 16.40 6.63
N LEU A 149 -8.89 16.06 5.39
CA LEU A 149 -8.07 16.29 4.21
C LEU A 149 -7.78 17.78 3.96
N LEU A 150 -8.77 18.65 4.14
CA LEU A 150 -8.60 20.09 3.97
C LEU A 150 -7.64 20.68 5.01
N ILE A 151 -7.76 20.26 6.27
CA ILE A 151 -6.85 20.67 7.35
C ILE A 151 -5.43 20.18 7.08
N MET A 152 -5.27 18.91 6.70
CA MET A 152 -3.98 18.31 6.33
C MET A 152 -3.30 19.11 5.22
N GLN A 153 -4.05 19.50 4.19
CA GLN A 153 -3.50 20.31 3.11
C GLN A 153 -3.20 21.74 3.57
N ARG A 154 -4.01 22.36 4.44
CA ARG A 154 -3.82 23.77 4.86
C ARG A 154 -2.63 23.93 5.78
N TRP A 155 -2.51 23.11 6.82
CA TRP A 155 -1.54 23.27 7.91
C TRP A 155 -0.86 21.94 8.29
N PRO A 156 0.00 21.39 7.42
CA PRO A 156 0.64 20.08 7.65
C PRO A 156 1.45 20.03 8.96
N ARG A 157 2.23 21.09 9.26
CA ARG A 157 3.03 21.18 10.51
C ARG A 157 2.16 21.19 11.77
N ALA A 158 1.08 21.99 11.77
CA ALA A 158 0.17 22.05 12.90
C ALA A 158 -0.56 20.71 13.09
N MET A 159 -0.93 20.06 12.00
CA MET A 159 -1.62 18.76 12.03
C MET A 159 -0.78 17.69 12.72
N ILE A 160 0.52 17.58 12.41
CA ILE A 160 1.43 16.63 13.08
C ILE A 160 1.50 16.90 14.58
N MET A 161 1.65 18.17 15.00
CA MET A 161 1.74 18.54 16.41
C MET A 161 0.41 18.30 17.16
N ILE A 162 -0.72 18.68 16.56
CA ILE A 162 -2.06 18.49 17.13
C ILE A 162 -2.37 17.00 17.28
N SER A 163 -2.08 16.19 16.25
CA SER A 163 -2.36 14.74 16.27
C SER A 163 -1.62 14.03 17.40
N TRP A 164 -0.37 14.42 17.67
CA TRP A 164 0.40 13.87 18.78
C TRP A 164 -0.17 14.26 20.15
N ILE A 165 -0.44 15.56 20.38
CA ILE A 165 -1.04 16.05 21.64
C ILE A 165 -2.41 15.39 21.88
N PHE A 166 -3.24 15.37 20.84
CA PHE A 166 -4.56 14.76 20.89
C PHE A 166 -4.51 13.27 21.21
N SER A 167 -3.55 12.53 20.64
CA SER A 167 -3.35 11.12 20.95
C SER A 167 -3.01 10.89 22.42
N ILE A 168 -2.12 11.70 23.00
CA ILE A 168 -1.79 11.63 24.44
C ILE A 168 -3.01 11.88 25.30
N VAL A 169 -3.77 12.94 25.00
CA VAL A 169 -4.99 13.27 25.73
C VAL A 169 -6.00 12.13 25.64
N LEU A 170 -6.19 11.54 24.45
CA LEU A 170 -7.09 10.41 24.26
C LEU A 170 -6.68 9.18 25.08
N TYR A 171 -5.39 8.85 25.16
CA TYR A 171 -4.91 7.74 25.99
C TYR A 171 -5.28 7.93 27.46
N PHE A 172 -5.08 9.14 28.01
CA PHE A 172 -5.43 9.43 29.40
C PHE A 172 -6.94 9.51 29.65
N VAL A 173 -7.71 10.08 28.71
CA VAL A 173 -9.18 10.10 28.78
C VAL A 173 -9.75 8.68 28.73
N ALA A 174 -9.24 7.83 27.83
CA ALA A 174 -9.63 6.42 27.76
C ALA A 174 -9.28 5.67 29.06
N ALA A 175 -8.08 5.90 29.62
CA ALA A 175 -7.70 5.32 30.90
C ALA A 175 -8.66 5.72 32.04
N ALA A 176 -9.02 7.00 32.13
CA ALA A 176 -9.98 7.49 33.12
C ALA A 176 -11.38 6.87 32.93
N PHE A 177 -11.82 6.75 31.68
CA PHE A 177 -13.09 6.12 31.33
C PHE A 177 -13.13 4.62 31.71
N TYR A 178 -12.07 3.87 31.42
CA TYR A 178 -12.00 2.45 31.81
C TYR A 178 -11.87 2.25 33.32
N ALA A 179 -11.20 3.16 34.02
CA ALA A 179 -11.15 3.16 35.48
C ALA A 179 -12.53 3.43 36.10
N TYR A 180 -13.32 4.33 35.51
CA TYR A 180 -14.71 4.59 35.91
C TYR A 180 -15.62 3.36 35.72
N LEU A 181 -15.42 2.60 34.63
CA LEU A 181 -16.14 1.34 34.38
C LEU A 181 -15.67 0.16 35.25
N GLY A 182 -14.67 0.35 36.12
CA GLY A 182 -14.15 -0.70 37.01
C GLY A 182 -13.17 -1.69 36.35
N SER A 183 -12.76 -1.45 35.09
CA SER A 183 -11.77 -2.27 34.38
C SER A 183 -10.36 -1.74 34.60
N TYR A 184 -9.78 -2.05 35.76
CA TYR A 184 -8.46 -1.53 36.15
C TYR A 184 -7.32 -2.02 35.27
N ILE A 185 -7.37 -3.26 34.77
CA ILE A 185 -6.33 -3.82 33.88
C ILE A 185 -6.26 -3.01 32.58
N ALA A 186 -7.41 -2.74 31.95
CA ALA A 186 -7.46 -1.92 30.73
C ALA A 186 -6.97 -0.49 30.99
N ALA A 187 -7.40 0.12 32.10
CA ALA A 187 -6.97 1.46 32.48
C ALA A 187 -5.43 1.56 32.62
N ILE A 188 -4.80 0.59 33.30
CA ILE A 188 -3.33 0.55 33.46
C ILE A 188 -2.64 0.43 32.10
N ILE A 189 -3.13 -0.42 31.20
CA ILE A 189 -2.57 -0.59 29.85
C ILE A 189 -2.61 0.74 29.07
N PHE A 190 -3.73 1.46 29.09
CA PHE A 190 -3.86 2.76 28.42
C PHE A 190 -2.94 3.84 29.02
N VAL A 191 -2.72 3.82 30.34
CA VAL A 191 -1.73 4.71 31.00
C VAL A 191 -0.31 4.40 30.53
N ILE A 192 0.07 3.12 30.48
CA ILE A 192 1.40 2.70 30.00
C ILE A 192 1.63 3.18 28.56
N PHE A 193 0.66 2.96 27.66
CA PHE A 193 0.74 3.44 26.29
C PHE A 193 0.80 4.97 26.22
N GLY A 194 0.01 5.69 27.03
CA GLY A 194 0.05 7.16 27.09
C GLY A 194 1.42 7.71 27.52
N ILE A 195 2.05 7.09 28.53
CA ILE A 195 3.41 7.45 28.98
C ILE A 195 4.43 7.13 27.89
N PHE A 196 4.35 5.95 27.28
CA PHE A 196 5.26 5.58 26.18
C PHE A 196 5.15 6.55 25.00
N TYR A 197 3.93 6.95 24.62
CA TYR A 197 3.68 7.90 23.54
C TYR A 197 4.19 9.32 23.87
N ALA A 198 4.13 9.72 25.15
CA ALA A 198 4.71 10.97 25.63
C ALA A 198 6.24 10.93 25.59
N LEU A 199 6.86 9.80 25.95
CA LEU A 199 8.31 9.62 25.88
C LEU A 199 8.83 9.54 24.43
N ALA A 200 8.08 8.91 23.54
CA ALA A 200 8.42 8.76 22.13
C ALA A 200 8.65 10.10 21.43
N TRP A 201 8.03 11.18 21.89
CA TRP A 201 8.24 12.53 21.39
C TRP A 201 9.69 12.99 21.43
N PHE A 202 10.43 12.66 22.49
CA PHE A 202 11.83 13.04 22.61
C PHE A 202 12.68 12.38 21.53
N TRP A 203 12.33 11.16 21.11
CA TRP A 203 13.02 10.42 20.06
C TRP A 203 12.60 10.89 18.67
N TRP A 204 11.32 11.22 18.47
CA TRP A 204 10.79 11.61 17.17
C TRP A 204 11.03 13.08 16.82
N LYS A 205 11.26 13.96 17.80
CA LYS A 205 11.46 15.41 17.57
C LYS A 205 12.50 15.73 16.49
N SER A 206 13.58 14.95 16.42
CA SER A 206 14.65 15.14 15.42
C SER A 206 14.22 14.79 14.00
N ARG A 207 13.20 13.95 13.82
CA ARG A 207 12.68 13.49 12.51
C ARG A 207 11.52 14.32 11.98
N ILE A 208 10.81 15.06 12.85
CA ILE A 208 9.67 15.91 12.47
C ILE A 208 9.98 16.88 11.33
N PRO A 209 11.14 17.59 11.29
CA PRO A 209 11.42 18.53 10.21
C PRO A 209 11.45 17.87 8.82
N PHE A 210 11.98 16.66 8.72
CA PHE A 210 12.01 15.90 7.48
C PHE A 210 10.60 15.49 7.03
N ALA A 211 9.80 14.96 7.97
CA ALA A 211 8.41 14.59 7.70
C ALA A 211 7.55 15.80 7.26
N VAL A 212 7.78 16.98 7.86
CA VAL A 212 7.10 18.23 7.46
C VAL A 212 7.44 18.60 6.02
N ILE A 213 8.72 18.56 5.62
CA ILE A 213 9.13 18.87 4.25
C ILE A 213 8.52 17.89 3.23
N MET A 214 8.49 16.60 3.55
CA MET A 214 7.83 15.59 2.71
C MET A 214 6.34 15.87 2.58
N LEU A 215 5.65 16.12 3.69
CA LEU A 215 4.21 16.39 3.69
C LEU A 215 3.86 17.71 2.97
N GLU A 216 4.67 18.75 3.14
CA GLU A 216 4.55 20.03 2.41
C GLU A 216 4.75 19.83 0.90
N THR A 217 5.72 19.00 0.52
CA THR A 217 5.96 18.65 -0.90
C THR A 217 4.75 17.90 -1.47
N VAL A 218 4.28 16.84 -0.80
CA VAL A 218 3.10 16.07 -1.21
C VAL A 218 1.86 16.96 -1.33
N THR A 219 1.67 17.86 -0.36
CA THR A 219 0.56 18.82 -0.35
C THR A 219 0.65 19.81 -1.51
N SER A 220 1.84 20.31 -1.82
CA SER A 220 2.04 21.25 -2.93
C SER A 220 1.72 20.62 -4.28
N VAL A 221 2.14 19.36 -4.49
CA VAL A 221 1.85 18.59 -5.70
C VAL A 221 0.36 18.25 -5.79
N THR A 222 -0.25 17.83 -4.69
CA THR A 222 -1.69 17.51 -4.63
C THR A 222 -2.56 18.74 -4.91
N ARG A 223 -2.13 19.94 -4.49
CA ARG A 223 -2.81 21.19 -4.83
C ARG A 223 -2.62 21.61 -6.27
N LYS A 224 -1.42 21.40 -6.83
CA LYS A 224 -1.13 21.66 -8.24
C LYS A 224 -1.93 20.72 -9.16
N TYR A 225 -2.14 19.47 -8.73
CA TYR A 225 -2.88 18.45 -9.47
C TYR A 225 -4.03 17.87 -8.63
N PRO A 226 -5.17 18.56 -8.52
CA PRO A 226 -6.32 18.10 -7.71
C PRO A 226 -6.90 16.77 -8.21
N GLY A 227 -6.57 16.37 -9.43
CA GLY A 227 -6.93 15.06 -9.99
C GLY A 227 -6.47 13.87 -9.14
N THR A 228 -5.39 13.99 -8.36
CA THR A 228 -4.95 12.91 -7.45
C THR A 228 -5.97 12.61 -6.35
N VAL A 229 -6.59 13.65 -5.77
CA VAL A 229 -7.67 13.50 -4.80
C VAL A 229 -8.92 12.94 -5.46
N MET A 230 -9.22 13.38 -6.68
CA MET A 230 -10.38 12.90 -7.44
C MET A 230 -10.27 11.39 -7.74
N VAL A 231 -9.08 10.89 -8.08
CA VAL A 231 -8.83 9.45 -8.27
C VAL A 231 -9.12 8.67 -6.98
N GLY A 232 -8.73 9.21 -5.82
CA GLY A 232 -9.06 8.62 -4.52
C GLY A 232 -10.56 8.56 -4.26
N ILE A 233 -11.29 9.66 -4.46
CA ILE A 233 -12.75 9.72 -4.28
C ILE A 233 -13.47 8.76 -5.22
N VAL A 234 -13.11 8.74 -6.50
CA VAL A 234 -13.69 7.82 -7.49
C VAL A 234 -13.39 6.36 -7.12
N GLY A 235 -12.16 6.06 -6.71
CA GLY A 235 -11.78 4.73 -6.24
C GLY A 235 -12.61 4.27 -5.04
N LEU A 236 -12.89 5.17 -4.09
CA LEU A 236 -13.77 4.88 -2.94
C LEU A 236 -15.21 4.61 -3.38
N ILE A 237 -15.77 5.41 -4.29
CA ILE A 237 -17.12 5.20 -4.83
C ILE A 237 -17.22 3.83 -5.51
N VAL A 238 -16.22 3.49 -6.35
CA VAL A 238 -16.15 2.18 -7.03
C VAL A 238 -16.05 1.04 -6.02
N GLN A 239 -15.22 1.19 -4.97
CA GLN A 239 -15.07 0.18 -3.91
C GLN A 239 -16.39 -0.03 -3.15
N VAL A 240 -17.10 1.05 -2.80
CA VAL A 240 -18.39 0.96 -2.11
C VAL A 240 -19.44 0.29 -2.99
N ALA A 241 -19.54 0.71 -4.25
CA ALA A 241 -20.48 0.11 -5.21
C ALA A 241 -20.21 -1.40 -5.40
N TYR A 242 -18.94 -1.78 -5.55
CA TYR A 242 -18.55 -3.18 -5.65
C TYR A 242 -18.86 -3.95 -4.35
N SER A 243 -18.61 -3.37 -3.18
CA SER A 243 -18.90 -4.00 -1.88
C SER A 243 -20.40 -4.26 -1.70
N ILE A 244 -21.25 -3.31 -2.09
CA ILE A 244 -22.72 -3.47 -2.06
C ILE A 244 -23.14 -4.60 -3.01
N TRP A 245 -22.65 -4.58 -4.26
CA TRP A 245 -22.96 -5.63 -5.24
C TRP A 245 -22.49 -7.01 -4.78
N TRP A 246 -21.32 -7.08 -4.16
CA TRP A 246 -20.78 -8.30 -3.58
C TRP A 246 -21.66 -8.82 -2.43
N VAL A 247 -22.09 -7.98 -1.48
CA VAL A 247 -22.97 -8.39 -0.38
C VAL A 247 -24.30 -8.97 -0.91
N ILE A 248 -24.93 -8.30 -1.89
CA ILE A 248 -26.16 -8.79 -2.52
C ILE A 248 -25.93 -10.18 -3.15
N THR A 249 -24.79 -10.34 -3.84
CA THR A 249 -24.42 -11.60 -4.49
C THR A 249 -24.20 -12.72 -3.48
N VAL A 250 -23.55 -12.43 -2.35
CA VAL A 250 -23.33 -13.39 -1.26
C VAL A 250 -24.66 -13.87 -0.68
N VAL A 251 -25.56 -12.94 -0.32
CA VAL A 251 -26.88 -13.29 0.23
C VAL A 251 -27.68 -14.15 -0.76
N GLY A 252 -27.72 -13.76 -2.04
CA GLY A 252 -28.39 -14.54 -3.08
C GLY A 252 -27.75 -15.92 -3.29
N ALA A 253 -26.42 -16.02 -3.25
CA ALA A 253 -25.71 -17.29 -3.38
C ALA A 253 -25.98 -18.22 -2.20
N PHE A 254 -26.03 -17.70 -0.96
CA PHE A 254 -26.42 -18.49 0.20
C PHE A 254 -27.80 -19.11 0.01
N GLN A 255 -28.80 -18.33 -0.40
CA GLN A 255 -30.15 -18.86 -0.60
C GLN A 255 -30.25 -19.88 -1.74
N LEU A 256 -29.55 -19.63 -2.85
CA LEU A 256 -29.56 -20.51 -4.03
C LEU A 256 -28.92 -21.88 -3.72
N PHE A 257 -27.78 -21.90 -3.01
CA PHE A 257 -27.01 -23.14 -2.82
C PHE A 257 -27.33 -23.89 -1.51
N ASP A 258 -27.92 -23.22 -0.52
CA ASP A 258 -28.36 -23.88 0.72
C ASP A 258 -29.58 -24.78 0.48
N SER A 259 -30.53 -24.31 -0.33
CA SER A 259 -31.79 -25.01 -0.62
C SER A 259 -31.66 -26.13 -1.65
N ASN A 260 -30.74 -26.02 -2.61
CA ASN A 260 -30.70 -26.89 -3.80
C ASN A 260 -29.59 -27.96 -3.79
N SER A 261 -28.68 -27.95 -2.81
CA SER A 261 -27.42 -28.72 -2.93
C SER A 261 -26.95 -29.40 -1.64
N ALA A 262 -27.83 -29.54 -0.64
CA ALA A 262 -27.47 -30.17 0.61
C ALA A 262 -27.36 -31.70 0.50
N SER A 263 -26.15 -32.23 0.71
CA SER A 263 -25.91 -33.66 0.81
C SER A 263 -25.97 -34.08 2.28
N CYS A 264 -27.04 -34.75 2.68
CA CYS A 264 -27.23 -35.22 4.06
C CYS A 264 -26.85 -36.70 4.20
N ARG A 265 -26.01 -37.00 5.19
CA ARG A 265 -25.66 -38.36 5.60
C ARG A 265 -26.25 -38.63 6.98
N THR A 266 -27.14 -39.61 7.05
CA THR A 266 -27.69 -40.10 8.32
C THR A 266 -26.84 -41.27 8.82
N THR A 267 -26.33 -41.14 10.05
CA THR A 267 -25.60 -42.21 10.74
C THR A 267 -26.41 -42.63 11.96
N THR A 268 -26.68 -43.92 12.07
CA THR A 268 -27.38 -44.51 13.21
C THR A 268 -26.36 -45.26 14.07
N GLN A 269 -26.18 -44.82 15.31
CA GLN A 269 -25.38 -45.52 16.32
C GLN A 269 -26.30 -46.15 17.36
N GLN A 270 -26.08 -47.42 17.67
CA GLN A 270 -26.70 -48.10 18.81
C GLN A 270 -25.73 -48.10 19.99
N THR A 271 -26.14 -47.51 21.10
CA THR A 271 -25.38 -47.52 22.36
C THR A 271 -26.31 -47.90 23.50
N GLY A 272 -26.06 -49.05 24.15
CA GLY A 272 -26.80 -49.47 25.35
C GLY A 272 -28.31 -49.66 25.15
N GLY A 273 -28.74 -50.22 24.00
CA GLY A 273 -30.15 -50.46 23.70
C GLY A 273 -30.93 -49.24 23.20
N SER A 274 -30.31 -48.05 23.17
CA SER A 274 -30.87 -46.84 22.57
C SER A 274 -30.29 -46.60 21.17
N THR A 275 -31.15 -46.30 20.20
CA THR A 275 -30.74 -45.98 18.82
C THR A 275 -30.67 -44.46 18.66
N ILE A 276 -29.47 -43.91 18.52
CA ILE A 276 -29.24 -42.49 18.27
C ILE A 276 -29.01 -42.31 16.77
N THR A 277 -29.92 -41.61 16.11
CA THR A 277 -29.81 -41.25 14.70
C THR A 277 -29.30 -39.82 14.59
N THR A 278 -28.12 -39.63 14.01
CA THR A 278 -27.52 -38.31 13.76
C THR A 278 -27.47 -38.05 12.26
N THR A 279 -28.13 -36.99 11.80
CA THR A 279 -28.07 -36.54 10.40
C THR A 279 -27.13 -35.36 10.30
N GLN A 280 -26.08 -35.50 9.48
CA GLN A 280 -25.11 -34.44 9.17
C GLN A 280 -25.32 -34.02 7.72
N CYS A 281 -25.54 -32.72 7.46
CA CYS A 281 -25.68 -32.18 6.11
C CYS A 281 -24.48 -31.32 5.77
N THR A 282 -23.87 -31.57 4.61
CA THR A 282 -22.70 -30.81 4.12
C THR A 282 -22.98 -30.29 2.71
N ASN A 283 -22.79 -28.99 2.51
CA ASN A 283 -23.09 -28.29 1.27
C ASN A 283 -21.79 -27.95 0.54
N TYR A 284 -21.10 -28.95 -0.03
CA TYR A 284 -19.82 -28.74 -0.73
C TYR A 284 -19.86 -27.64 -1.81
N PRO A 285 -20.92 -27.53 -2.64
CA PRO A 285 -21.03 -26.45 -3.63
C PRO A 285 -21.10 -25.06 -3.00
N LEU A 286 -21.80 -24.92 -1.87
CA LEU A 286 -21.91 -23.66 -1.13
C LEU A 286 -20.53 -23.21 -0.61
N TYR A 287 -19.75 -24.12 -0.02
CA TYR A 287 -18.39 -23.80 0.44
C TYR A 287 -17.48 -23.34 -0.72
N GLY A 288 -17.52 -24.02 -1.87
CA GLY A 288 -16.73 -23.65 -3.04
C GLY A 288 -17.09 -22.26 -3.57
N ILE A 289 -18.38 -21.93 -3.59
CA ILE A 289 -18.86 -20.62 -4.06
C ILE A 289 -18.56 -19.51 -3.06
N MET A 290 -18.68 -19.77 -1.76
CA MET A 290 -18.30 -18.80 -0.74
C MET A 290 -16.79 -18.53 -0.77
N LEU A 291 -15.96 -19.56 -0.97
CA LEU A 291 -14.52 -19.39 -1.17
C LEU A 291 -14.22 -18.50 -2.38
N PHE A 292 -14.89 -18.77 -3.52
CA PHE A 292 -14.76 -17.94 -4.72
C PHE A 292 -15.19 -16.50 -4.47
N LEU A 293 -16.30 -16.26 -3.76
CA LEU A 293 -16.79 -14.93 -3.45
C LEU A 293 -15.83 -14.17 -2.52
N ILE A 294 -15.28 -14.83 -1.49
CA ILE A 294 -14.26 -14.23 -0.61
C ILE A 294 -13.02 -13.85 -1.42
N PHE A 295 -12.53 -14.75 -2.27
CA PHE A 295 -11.42 -14.47 -3.17
C PHE A 295 -11.72 -13.29 -4.10
N SER A 296 -12.91 -13.25 -4.69
CA SER A 296 -13.37 -12.17 -5.56
C SER A 296 -13.41 -10.83 -4.85
N PHE A 297 -13.84 -10.81 -3.59
CA PHE A 297 -13.84 -9.60 -2.79
C PHE A 297 -12.43 -9.05 -2.62
N TYR A 298 -11.49 -9.88 -2.16
CA TYR A 298 -10.12 -9.47 -1.91
C TYR A 298 -9.40 -9.06 -3.20
N TRP A 299 -9.50 -9.86 -4.26
CA TRP A 299 -8.76 -9.57 -5.49
C TRP A 299 -9.22 -8.28 -6.17
N THR A 300 -10.53 -8.10 -6.32
CA THR A 300 -11.08 -6.88 -6.94
C THR A 300 -10.78 -5.65 -6.09
N SER A 301 -10.89 -5.74 -4.76
CA SER A 301 -10.59 -4.62 -3.85
C SER A 301 -9.11 -4.23 -3.91
N GLN A 302 -8.20 -5.22 -3.98
CA GLN A 302 -6.78 -4.96 -4.16
C GLN A 302 -6.47 -4.31 -5.51
N VAL A 303 -7.14 -4.72 -6.59
CA VAL A 303 -6.97 -4.08 -7.91
C VAL A 303 -7.45 -2.62 -7.87
N ILE A 304 -8.61 -2.32 -7.27
CA ILE A 304 -9.12 -0.94 -7.14
C ILE A 304 -8.12 -0.08 -6.36
N LYS A 305 -7.63 -0.56 -5.21
CA LYS A 305 -6.62 0.14 -4.38
C LYS A 305 -5.34 0.41 -5.18
N THR A 306 -4.81 -0.61 -5.86
CA THR A 306 -3.55 -0.52 -6.58
C THR A 306 -3.64 0.35 -7.84
N VAL A 307 -4.77 0.36 -8.55
CA VAL A 307 -4.98 1.30 -9.67
C VAL A 307 -4.86 2.75 -9.17
N GLY A 308 -5.45 3.06 -8.02
CA GLY A 308 -5.28 4.36 -7.38
C GLY A 308 -3.81 4.67 -7.05
N HIS A 309 -3.11 3.73 -6.43
CA HIS A 309 -1.69 3.87 -6.07
C HIS A 309 -0.80 4.11 -7.30
N VAL A 310 -0.89 3.26 -8.33
CA VAL A 310 -0.11 3.41 -9.57
C VAL A 310 -0.43 4.72 -10.29
N THR A 311 -1.70 5.15 -10.28
CA THR A 311 -2.11 6.42 -10.87
C THR A 311 -1.47 7.61 -10.15
N VAL A 312 -1.56 7.65 -8.82
CA VAL A 312 -0.99 8.73 -8.01
C VAL A 312 0.55 8.74 -8.13
N SER A 313 1.20 7.59 -8.00
CA SER A 313 2.66 7.47 -8.21
C SER A 313 3.08 7.95 -9.61
N GLY A 314 2.28 7.69 -10.65
CA GLY A 314 2.54 8.19 -12.00
C GLY A 314 2.41 9.71 -12.15
N VAL A 315 1.49 10.34 -11.41
CA VAL A 315 1.38 11.81 -11.36
C VAL A 315 2.60 12.42 -10.66
N PHE A 316 3.01 11.85 -9.53
CA PHE A 316 4.19 12.28 -8.79
C PHE A 316 5.47 12.10 -9.61
N ALA A 317 5.60 11.00 -10.35
CA ALA A 317 6.69 10.78 -11.28
C ALA A 317 6.72 11.85 -12.39
N SER A 318 5.55 12.19 -12.94
CA SER A 318 5.44 13.24 -13.96
C SER A 318 5.82 14.61 -13.40
N PHE A 319 5.44 14.93 -12.17
CA PHE A 319 5.86 16.15 -11.49
C PHE A 319 7.38 16.17 -11.24
N TYR A 320 7.95 15.07 -10.75
CA TYR A 320 9.36 15.02 -10.38
C TYR A 320 10.30 15.06 -11.60
N PHE A 321 9.94 14.38 -12.69
CA PHE A 321 10.83 14.22 -13.85
C PHE A 321 10.49 15.11 -15.06
N LEU A 322 9.23 15.55 -15.21
CA LEU A 322 8.76 16.20 -16.44
C LEU A 322 8.28 17.64 -16.24
N ASP A 323 8.11 18.11 -15.00
CA ASP A 323 7.61 19.47 -14.73
C ASP A 323 8.57 20.53 -15.31
N GLY A 324 8.02 21.48 -16.06
CA GLY A 324 8.81 22.50 -16.78
C GLY A 324 9.45 22.03 -18.11
N THR A 325 9.24 20.77 -18.52
CA THR A 325 9.73 20.27 -19.82
C THR A 325 8.62 20.24 -20.89
N PRO A 326 8.95 20.31 -22.20
CA PRO A 326 7.96 20.15 -23.28
C PRO A 326 7.30 18.76 -23.33
N ALA A 327 7.85 17.77 -22.61
CA ALA A 327 7.33 16.41 -22.53
C ALA A 327 6.28 16.24 -21.41
N ALA A 328 5.95 17.31 -20.65
CA ALA A 328 4.94 17.26 -19.62
C ALA A 328 3.54 16.97 -20.22
N PRO A 329 2.81 15.97 -19.72
CA PRO A 329 1.45 15.69 -20.18
C PRO A 329 0.50 16.84 -19.83
N THR A 330 -0.41 17.19 -20.74
CA THR A 330 -1.44 18.24 -20.54
C THR A 330 -2.36 17.95 -19.37
N SER A 331 -2.65 16.67 -19.12
CA SER A 331 -3.25 16.19 -17.88
C SER A 331 -2.47 14.99 -17.34
N PRO A 332 -1.59 15.17 -16.33
CA PRO A 332 -0.80 14.08 -15.78
C PRO A 332 -1.67 13.01 -15.13
N THR A 333 -2.80 13.39 -14.53
CA THR A 333 -3.72 12.45 -13.87
C THR A 333 -4.38 11.51 -14.87
N PHE A 334 -4.99 12.03 -15.94
CA PHE A 334 -5.65 11.18 -16.93
C PHE A 334 -4.64 10.34 -17.73
N SER A 335 -3.46 10.88 -18.01
CA SER A 335 -2.38 10.12 -18.66
C SER A 335 -1.92 8.95 -17.77
N ALA A 336 -1.64 9.21 -16.50
CA ALA A 336 -1.24 8.17 -15.55
C ALA A 336 -2.34 7.11 -15.34
N LEU A 337 -3.61 7.54 -15.23
CA LEU A 337 -4.76 6.64 -15.10
C LEU A 337 -4.93 5.78 -16.35
N GLY A 338 -4.79 6.38 -17.55
CA GLY A 338 -4.83 5.67 -18.81
C GLY A 338 -3.78 4.57 -18.87
N ARG A 339 -2.53 4.85 -18.48
CA ARG A 339 -1.46 3.84 -18.41
C ARG A 339 -1.75 2.76 -17.37
N ALA A 340 -2.28 3.13 -16.20
CA ALA A 340 -2.65 2.18 -15.14
C ALA A 340 -3.75 1.20 -15.60
N LEU A 341 -4.75 1.69 -16.35
CA LEU A 341 -5.87 0.89 -16.85
C LEU A 341 -5.59 0.14 -18.17
N THR A 342 -4.47 0.43 -18.85
CA THR A 342 -4.15 -0.19 -20.14
C THR A 342 -2.83 -0.96 -20.08
N THR A 343 -1.69 -0.27 -20.20
CA THR A 343 -0.36 -0.88 -20.36
C THR A 343 0.12 -1.60 -19.11
N SER A 344 -0.20 -1.06 -17.94
CA SER A 344 0.26 -1.57 -16.64
C SER A 344 -0.80 -2.38 -15.89
N PHE A 345 -1.99 -2.55 -16.47
CA PHE A 345 -3.11 -3.19 -15.79
C PHE A 345 -2.84 -4.66 -15.45
N GLY A 346 -2.11 -5.38 -16.31
CA GLY A 346 -1.69 -6.76 -16.04
C GLY A 346 -0.75 -6.85 -14.83
N SER A 347 0.24 -5.96 -14.76
CA SER A 347 1.18 -5.88 -13.63
C SER A 347 0.44 -5.60 -12.32
N ILE A 348 -0.57 -4.72 -12.37
CA ILE A 348 -1.45 -4.41 -11.23
C ILE A 348 -2.21 -5.67 -10.79
N CYS A 349 -2.88 -6.34 -11.74
CA CYS A 349 -3.65 -7.55 -11.45
C CYS A 349 -2.78 -8.66 -10.83
N PHE A 350 -1.55 -8.83 -11.33
CA PHE A 350 -0.65 -9.86 -10.84
C PHE A 350 -0.17 -9.61 -9.41
N GLY A 351 0.29 -8.39 -9.09
CA GLY A 351 0.68 -8.09 -7.71
C GLY A 351 -0.50 -8.18 -6.74
N SER A 352 -1.69 -7.73 -7.16
CA SER A 352 -2.91 -7.76 -6.35
C SER A 352 -3.39 -9.19 -6.10
N LEU A 353 -3.14 -10.10 -7.05
CA LEU A 353 -3.47 -11.53 -6.93
C LEU A 353 -2.72 -12.19 -5.76
N ILE A 354 -1.43 -11.89 -5.58
CA ILE A 354 -0.61 -12.50 -4.52
C ILE A 354 -1.18 -12.12 -3.15
N ILE A 355 -1.51 -10.84 -2.92
CA ILE A 355 -2.11 -10.38 -1.67
C ILE A 355 -3.50 -10.99 -1.47
N ALA A 356 -4.32 -11.04 -2.53
CA ALA A 356 -5.66 -11.60 -2.46
C ALA A 356 -5.66 -13.08 -2.08
N LEU A 357 -4.70 -13.86 -2.57
CA LEU A 357 -4.52 -15.27 -2.21
C LEU A 357 -4.16 -15.42 -0.72
N LEU A 358 -3.25 -14.60 -0.20
CA LEU A 358 -2.90 -14.59 1.23
C LEU A 358 -4.12 -14.22 2.09
N GLN A 359 -4.86 -13.18 1.71
CA GLN A 359 -6.07 -12.75 2.42
C GLN A 359 -7.16 -13.82 2.42
N THR A 360 -7.38 -14.48 1.29
CA THR A 360 -8.32 -15.59 1.16
C THR A 360 -7.90 -16.77 2.04
N LEU A 361 -6.62 -17.15 2.02
CA LEU A 361 -6.11 -18.24 2.84
C LEU A 361 -6.27 -17.95 4.34
N LYS A 362 -6.00 -16.72 4.78
CA LYS A 362 -6.25 -16.31 6.16
C LYS A 362 -7.72 -16.40 6.53
N ALA A 363 -8.62 -15.97 5.65
CA ALA A 363 -10.05 -16.07 5.89
C ALA A 363 -10.50 -17.53 6.07
N VAL A 364 -10.00 -18.45 5.24
CA VAL A 364 -10.28 -19.89 5.37
C VAL A 364 -9.75 -20.44 6.69
N LEU A 365 -8.50 -20.15 7.04
CA LEU A 365 -7.89 -20.66 8.28
C LEU A 365 -8.57 -20.13 9.54
N ARG A 366 -9.05 -18.88 9.52
CA ARG A 366 -9.83 -18.31 10.64
C ARG A 366 -11.17 -19.01 10.81
N ASN A 367 -11.88 -19.27 9.71
CA ASN A 367 -13.13 -20.03 9.77
C ASN A 367 -12.88 -21.45 10.29
N PHE A 368 -11.83 -22.13 9.80
CA PHE A 368 -11.45 -23.46 10.30
C PHE A 368 -11.09 -23.45 11.80
N ALA A 369 -10.36 -22.44 12.28
CA ALA A 369 -10.02 -22.32 13.69
C ALA A 369 -11.27 -22.18 14.57
N ASN A 370 -12.26 -21.40 14.12
CA ASN A 370 -13.51 -21.17 14.84
C ASN A 370 -14.41 -22.41 14.86
N ASP A 371 -14.43 -23.20 13.78
CA ASP A 371 -15.26 -24.40 13.67
C ASP A 371 -14.61 -25.67 14.27
N SER A 372 -13.31 -25.61 14.58
CA SER A 372 -12.59 -26.79 15.08
C SER A 372 -12.89 -27.09 16.55
N SER A 373 -13.37 -28.31 16.82
CA SER A 373 -13.57 -28.83 18.19
C SER A 373 -12.27 -29.32 18.84
N ASN A 374 -11.21 -29.51 18.06
CA ASN A 374 -9.90 -29.93 18.53
C ASN A 374 -9.02 -28.70 18.81
N GLY A 375 -8.76 -28.43 20.09
CA GLY A 375 -7.98 -27.27 20.52
C GLY A 375 -6.56 -27.20 19.93
N PHE A 376 -5.93 -28.35 19.61
CA PHE A 376 -4.63 -28.35 18.95
C PHE A 376 -4.71 -27.91 17.48
N ALA A 377 -5.76 -28.32 16.76
CA ALA A 377 -5.99 -27.89 15.38
C ALA A 377 -6.32 -26.39 15.32
N ALA A 378 -7.13 -25.90 16.27
CA ALA A 378 -7.42 -24.47 16.43
C ALA A 378 -6.13 -23.66 16.67
N PHE A 379 -5.27 -24.13 17.56
CA PHE A 379 -3.99 -23.48 17.87
C PHE A 379 -3.08 -23.40 16.65
N LEU A 380 -2.89 -24.50 15.91
CA LEU A 380 -2.09 -24.52 14.68
C LEU A 380 -2.64 -23.56 13.62
N ALA A 381 -3.96 -23.49 13.45
CA ALA A 381 -4.59 -22.58 12.52
C ALA A 381 -4.33 -21.11 12.89
N ILE A 382 -4.39 -20.77 14.19
CA ILE A 382 -4.07 -19.41 14.68
C ILE A 382 -2.59 -19.08 14.44
N CYS A 383 -1.66 -20.01 14.71
CA CYS A 383 -0.24 -19.83 14.41
C CYS A 383 0.01 -19.58 12.91
N ALA A 384 -0.65 -20.35 12.05
CA ALA A 384 -0.58 -20.16 10.59
C ALA A 384 -1.13 -18.78 10.16
N VAL A 385 -2.24 -18.33 10.75
CA VAL A 385 -2.78 -16.98 10.50
C VAL A 385 -1.79 -15.90 10.93
N CYS A 386 -1.11 -16.08 12.06
CA CYS A 386 -0.06 -15.15 12.52
C CYS A 386 1.09 -15.06 11.51
N PHE A 387 1.62 -16.20 11.07
CA PHE A 387 2.67 -16.26 10.06
C PHE A 387 2.25 -15.63 8.72
N LEU A 388 1.02 -15.91 8.27
CA LEU A 388 0.48 -15.31 7.05
C LEU A 388 0.27 -13.80 7.17
N ASN A 389 -0.05 -13.26 8.36
CA ASN A 389 -0.08 -11.81 8.55
C ASN A 389 1.31 -11.18 8.38
N CYS A 390 2.37 -11.83 8.87
CA CYS A 390 3.74 -11.37 8.66
C CYS A 390 4.12 -11.39 7.17
N ILE A 391 3.78 -12.48 6.46
CA ILE A 391 4.03 -12.57 5.01
C ILE A 391 3.24 -11.53 4.24
N GLU A 392 1.95 -11.36 4.54
CA GLU A 392 1.12 -10.36 3.85
C GLU A 392 1.66 -8.95 4.04
N GLY A 393 2.05 -8.59 5.28
CA GLY A 393 2.66 -7.28 5.53
C GLY A 393 3.95 -7.07 4.75
N LEU A 394 4.81 -8.10 4.67
CA LEU A 394 6.03 -8.05 3.88
C LEU A 394 5.73 -7.89 2.38
N VAL A 395 4.84 -8.71 1.83
CA VAL A 395 4.47 -8.66 0.41
C VAL A 395 3.78 -7.35 0.08
N GLU A 396 2.92 -6.82 0.94
CA GLU A 396 2.26 -5.52 0.74
C GLU A 396 3.29 -4.38 0.68
N TYR A 397 4.28 -4.40 1.59
CA TYR A 397 5.38 -3.46 1.59
C TYR A 397 6.21 -3.54 0.31
N PHE A 398 6.63 -4.73 -0.12
CA PHE A 398 7.35 -4.91 -1.38
C PHE A 398 6.53 -4.47 -2.59
N ASN A 399 5.25 -4.84 -2.62
CA ASN A 399 4.33 -4.48 -3.70
C ASN A 399 4.16 -2.96 -3.78
N HIS A 400 4.15 -2.24 -2.66
CA HIS A 400 4.03 -0.78 -2.66
C HIS A 400 5.10 -0.11 -3.53
N TYR A 401 6.37 -0.49 -3.37
CA TYR A 401 7.48 0.02 -4.18
C TYR A 401 7.50 -0.56 -5.58
N ALA A 402 7.22 -1.85 -5.74
CA ALA A 402 7.15 -2.47 -7.06
C ALA A 402 6.09 -1.77 -7.93
N TYR A 403 4.95 -1.41 -7.38
CA TYR A 403 3.93 -0.63 -8.10
C TYR A 403 4.37 0.79 -8.42
N THR A 404 5.16 1.43 -7.56
CA THR A 404 5.77 2.74 -7.86
C THR A 404 6.75 2.64 -9.02
N GLU A 405 7.58 1.60 -9.07
CA GLU A 405 8.45 1.28 -10.22
C GLU A 405 7.64 1.01 -11.50
N VAL A 406 6.52 0.26 -11.41
CA VAL A 406 5.58 0.06 -12.53
C VAL A 406 4.97 1.38 -13.00
N ALA A 407 4.65 2.30 -12.08
CA ALA A 407 4.07 3.60 -12.39
C ALA A 407 5.05 4.55 -13.09
N ILE A 408 6.33 4.51 -12.68
CA ILE A 408 7.40 5.36 -13.21
C ILE A 408 7.89 4.84 -14.57
N TYR A 409 8.22 3.55 -14.66
CA TYR A 409 8.93 2.99 -15.82
C TYR A 409 8.07 2.10 -16.72
N GLY A 410 6.82 1.78 -16.34
CA GLY A 410 5.96 0.93 -17.16
C GLY A 410 6.54 -0.47 -17.42
N LYS A 411 7.25 -1.05 -16.44
CA LYS A 411 7.86 -2.39 -16.52
C LYS A 411 6.84 -3.48 -16.10
N PRO A 412 7.04 -4.75 -16.50
CA PRO A 412 6.29 -5.87 -15.93
C PRO A 412 6.58 -6.03 -14.44
N PHE A 413 5.62 -6.57 -13.70
CA PHE A 413 5.67 -6.61 -12.24
C PHE A 413 6.89 -7.37 -11.70
N CYS A 414 7.27 -8.52 -12.26
CA CYS A 414 8.45 -9.27 -11.80
C CYS A 414 9.75 -8.48 -11.95
N ALA A 415 9.89 -7.69 -13.02
CA ALA A 415 11.06 -6.85 -13.22
C ALA A 415 11.08 -5.71 -12.19
N ALA A 416 9.94 -5.04 -11.98
CA ALA A 416 9.81 -4.01 -10.97
C ALA A 416 10.05 -4.52 -9.53
N ALA A 417 9.58 -5.73 -9.22
CA ALA A 417 9.83 -6.38 -7.94
C ALA A 417 11.31 -6.72 -7.75
N LYS A 418 12.01 -7.15 -8.82
CA LYS A 418 13.46 -7.40 -8.77
C LYS A 418 14.25 -6.11 -8.56
N ASP A 419 13.86 -5.02 -9.22
CA ASP A 419 14.48 -3.70 -9.03
C ASP A 419 14.27 -3.19 -7.60
N THR A 420 13.06 -3.38 -7.06
CA THR A 420 12.73 -3.08 -5.66
C THR A 420 13.59 -3.90 -4.69
N TRP A 421 13.77 -5.19 -4.95
CA TRP A 421 14.63 -6.06 -4.13
C TRP A 421 16.10 -5.60 -4.16
N ASN A 422 16.62 -5.24 -5.33
CA ASN A 422 17.98 -4.72 -5.46
C ASN A 422 18.13 -3.39 -4.71
N LEU A 423 17.14 -2.48 -4.80
CA LEU A 423 17.15 -1.23 -4.05
C LEU A 423 17.24 -1.47 -2.53
N ILE A 424 16.48 -2.43 -2.01
CA ILE A 424 16.51 -2.80 -0.59
C ILE A 424 17.84 -3.44 -0.21
N LYS A 425 18.42 -4.27 -1.09
CA LYS A 425 19.74 -4.87 -0.86
C LYS A 425 20.85 -3.83 -0.83
N ASP A 426 20.78 -2.82 -1.70
CA ASP A 426 21.80 -1.79 -1.86
C ASP A 426 21.72 -0.70 -0.79
N ARG A 427 20.51 -0.35 -0.33
CA ARG A 427 20.26 0.70 0.68
C ARG A 427 20.11 0.12 2.11
N GLY A 428 19.97 -1.19 2.24
CA GLY A 428 19.89 -1.92 3.50
C GLY A 428 18.58 -1.71 4.29
N ILE A 429 18.57 -2.26 5.51
CA ILE A 429 17.48 -2.16 6.50
C ILE A 429 17.23 -0.69 6.90
N GLU A 430 18.23 0.20 6.74
CA GLU A 430 18.10 1.63 7.04
C GLU A 430 17.02 2.33 6.20
N ALA A 431 16.82 1.92 4.94
CA ALA A 431 15.74 2.43 4.11
C ALA A 431 14.37 2.05 4.68
N ILE A 432 14.22 0.81 5.16
CA ILE A 432 12.98 0.30 5.77
C ILE A 432 12.72 0.99 7.11
N ILE A 433 13.76 1.21 7.93
CA ILE A 433 13.65 1.92 9.21
C ILE A 433 13.27 3.39 8.97
N ASN A 434 13.89 4.05 7.99
CA ASN A 434 13.58 5.43 7.68
C ASN A 434 12.16 5.59 7.10
N ASP A 435 11.69 4.62 6.32
CA ASP A 435 10.32 4.62 5.79
C ASP A 435 9.27 4.42 6.90
N ASN A 436 9.46 3.47 7.84
CA ASN A 436 8.57 3.31 9.00
C ASN A 436 8.57 4.51 9.97
N LEU A 437 9.57 5.40 9.89
CA LEU A 437 9.62 6.62 10.69
C LEU A 437 8.96 7.82 10.00
N VAL A 438 8.69 7.72 8.70
CA VAL A 438 8.18 8.81 7.85
C VAL A 438 6.76 8.53 7.35
N GLY A 439 6.42 7.25 7.16
CA GLY A 439 5.13 6.74 6.69
C GLY A 439 4.10 6.54 7.80
#